data_AF-A0A208YDV5-F1
#
_entry.id   AF-A0A208YDV5-F1
#
_cell.length_a   1.000
_cell.length_b   1.000
_cell.length_c   1.000
_cell.angle_alpha   90.00
_cell.angle_beta   90.00
_cell.angle_gamma   90.00
#
_symmetry.space_group_name_H-M   'P 1'
#
loop_
_entity.id
_entity.type
_entity.pdbx_description
1 polymer ?
#
loop_
_entity_poly.entity_id
_entity_poly.type
_entity_poly.pdbx_seq_one_letter_code
_entity_poly.pdbx_strand_id
1 'polypeptide(L)'
;MRAMAAGLIGSGLMAWGACGSDPASGAESPRVFSPEDSSSAQPAADRAQAVFEFDIPAMPLADALHRYASLTRRAALVRSETVAGRRSSAVKGRYTSDEGLARLLAGSGLEAESIADGPADAFVLKPVQGLAWSMASALNRAGDYPARVQARLWDALCDSPATMPGAYRALLRFRIDGQGRVGAVQLLESTGDAVRDRAVRSAIGLVRMEMPPPSGMPQPLTMIVLPNDPGDPAGWRHCGAP
;
A
#
# COMPACT_ATOMS: atom_id res chain seq x y z
N MET A 1 -0.65 -21.45 56.10
CA MET A 1 0.67 -21.41 56.77
C MET A 1 1.42 -20.19 56.25
N ARG A 2 1.84 -19.32 57.20
CA ARG A 2 2.99 -18.38 57.26
C ARG A 2 3.59 -17.84 55.93
N ALA A 3 4.09 -16.61 55.79
CA ALA A 3 4.13 -15.36 56.56
C ALA A 3 5.12 -14.43 55.79
N MET A 4 4.87 -13.09 55.81
CA MET A 4 5.87 -11.99 55.92
C MET A 4 6.92 -11.81 54.80
N ALA A 5 7.50 -10.65 54.47
CA ALA A 5 7.52 -9.24 54.92
C ALA A 5 8.32 -8.45 53.83
N ALA A 6 7.93 -7.24 53.40
CA ALA A 6 8.29 -5.90 53.91
C ALA A 6 9.46 -5.19 53.20
N GLY A 7 9.25 -3.89 52.95
CA GLY A 7 10.27 -2.83 52.94
C GLY A 7 10.70 -2.31 51.56
N LEU A 8 10.92 -1.01 51.28
CA LEU A 8 10.53 0.32 51.81
C LEU A 8 11.43 1.35 51.06
N ILE A 9 10.85 2.51 50.71
CA ILE A 9 11.47 3.86 50.63
C ILE A 9 12.39 4.21 49.43
N GLY A 10 12.15 5.41 48.87
CA GLY A 10 13.14 6.15 48.10
C GLY A 10 12.66 7.45 47.47
N SER A 11 12.17 8.41 48.26
CA SER A 11 11.87 9.80 47.83
C SER A 11 13.14 10.57 47.44
N GLY A 12 13.02 11.49 46.46
CA GLY A 12 14.09 12.42 46.12
C GLY A 12 13.61 13.59 45.26
N LEU A 13 12.95 14.59 45.89
CA LEU A 13 12.82 15.94 45.35
C LEU A 13 14.17 16.65 45.50
N MET A 14 14.66 17.31 44.45
CA MET A 14 15.66 18.37 44.56
C MET A 14 15.14 19.64 43.88
N ALA A 15 14.81 20.62 44.72
CA ALA A 15 14.67 22.02 44.36
C ALA A 15 15.93 22.76 44.84
N TRP A 16 16.63 23.41 43.92
CA TRP A 16 17.64 24.45 44.15
C TRP A 16 17.27 25.54 43.14
N GLY A 17 17.16 26.84 43.41
CA GLY A 17 17.72 27.69 44.46
C GLY A 17 18.05 29.00 43.74
N ALA A 18 17.26 30.05 43.94
CA ALA A 18 17.51 31.38 43.39
C ALA A 18 18.33 32.22 44.38
N CYS A 19 19.34 32.96 43.92
CA CYS A 19 19.75 34.26 44.47
C CYS A 19 20.83 34.91 43.59
N GLY A 20 20.76 36.22 43.37
CA GLY A 20 21.95 37.05 43.11
C GLY A 20 21.90 37.96 41.87
N SER A 21 21.52 39.22 42.09
CA SER A 21 21.80 40.42 41.30
C SER A 21 23.33 40.71 41.26
N ASP A 22 23.95 41.44 40.31
CA ASP A 22 23.90 42.89 40.03
C ASP A 22 24.97 43.27 38.94
N PRO A 23 25.18 44.55 38.53
CA PRO A 23 25.39 44.96 37.12
C PRO A 23 26.81 45.46 36.76
N ALA A 24 26.93 45.90 35.49
CA ALA A 24 27.76 47.00 34.95
C ALA A 24 28.87 46.66 33.94
N SER A 25 28.63 47.13 32.71
CA SER A 25 29.50 47.93 31.83
C SER A 25 30.92 47.45 31.50
N GLY A 26 31.14 47.17 30.22
CA GLY A 26 32.45 47.10 29.58
C GLY A 26 32.29 47.09 28.06
N ALA A 27 32.68 48.19 27.42
CA ALA A 27 32.60 48.42 25.98
C ALA A 27 33.55 47.53 25.20
N GLU A 28 33.13 46.98 24.05
CA GLU A 28 34.02 46.80 22.89
C GLU A 28 33.22 46.70 21.58
N SER A 29 33.71 47.36 20.54
CA SER A 29 33.08 47.61 19.24
C SER A 29 32.78 46.35 18.39
N PRO A 30 31.83 46.42 17.44
CA PRO A 30 31.42 45.27 16.66
C PRO A 30 32.46 44.95 15.58
N ARG A 31 33.04 43.75 15.64
CA ARG A 31 33.66 43.14 14.46
C ARG A 31 32.53 42.65 13.56
N VAL A 32 32.35 43.33 12.43
CA VAL A 32 31.48 42.89 11.33
C VAL A 32 32.05 41.56 10.81
N PHE A 33 31.41 40.46 11.18
CA PHE A 33 31.53 39.21 10.43
C PHE A 33 30.60 39.34 9.23
N SER A 34 31.17 39.55 8.04
CA SER A 34 30.44 39.38 6.79
C SER A 34 30.01 37.91 6.68
N PRO A 35 28.71 37.60 6.57
CA PRO A 35 28.25 36.25 6.28
C PRO A 35 28.24 36.06 4.75
N GLU A 36 29.41 36.09 4.12
CA GLU A 36 29.58 35.71 2.71
C GLU A 36 30.05 34.26 2.63
N ASP A 37 29.21 33.33 3.08
CA ASP A 37 29.10 31.99 2.50
C ASP A 37 27.93 31.25 3.15
N SER A 38 26.71 31.74 2.89
CA SER A 38 25.52 30.90 3.03
C SER A 38 25.37 30.07 1.76
N SER A 39 26.11 28.95 1.69
CA SER A 39 25.76 27.86 0.78
C SER A 39 24.38 27.34 1.22
N SER A 40 23.34 27.91 0.62
CA SER A 40 21.95 27.62 0.94
C SER A 40 21.62 26.19 0.52
N ALA A 41 21.59 25.29 1.52
CA ALA A 41 20.76 24.11 1.44
C ALA A 41 19.30 24.59 1.39
N GLN A 42 18.79 24.84 0.18
CA GLN A 42 17.38 25.18 -0.02
C GLN A 42 16.52 24.05 0.56
N PRO A 43 15.51 24.39 1.38
CA PRO A 43 14.65 23.40 2.03
C PRO A 43 13.92 22.58 0.96
N ALA A 44 13.85 21.25 1.12
CA ALA A 44 13.31 20.39 0.06
C ALA A 44 11.82 20.61 -0.26
N ALA A 45 11.11 21.38 0.57
CA ALA A 45 9.79 21.89 0.24
C ALA A 45 9.80 22.72 -1.07
N ASP A 46 10.87 23.48 -1.33
CA ASP A 46 11.02 24.27 -2.56
C ASP A 46 11.33 23.38 -3.78
N ARG A 47 12.04 22.26 -3.58
CA ARG A 47 12.34 21.29 -4.66
C ARG A 47 11.11 20.44 -5.02
N ALA A 48 10.25 20.14 -4.05
CA ALA A 48 8.97 19.47 -4.28
C ALA A 48 8.09 20.30 -5.23
N GLN A 49 8.08 21.62 -5.04
CA GLN A 49 7.31 22.60 -5.81
C GLN A 49 7.99 23.04 -7.12
N ALA A 50 9.25 22.66 -7.35
CA ALA A 50 9.95 22.99 -8.58
C ALA A 50 9.30 22.29 -9.79
N VAL A 51 9.04 23.07 -10.84
CA VAL A 51 8.44 22.59 -12.10
C VAL A 51 9.53 22.12 -13.04
N PHE A 52 9.44 20.87 -13.49
CA PHE A 52 10.35 20.24 -14.43
C PHE A 52 9.62 19.92 -15.74
N GLU A 53 10.36 19.93 -16.86
CA GLU A 53 9.87 19.41 -18.13
C GLU A 53 10.16 17.91 -18.20
N PHE A 54 9.09 17.11 -18.26
CA PHE A 54 9.19 15.66 -18.36
C PHE A 54 8.93 15.22 -19.79
N ASP A 55 9.76 14.30 -20.28
CA ASP A 55 9.52 13.50 -21.48
C ASP A 55 9.96 12.05 -21.23
N ILE A 56 9.16 11.33 -20.44
CA ILE A 56 9.42 9.93 -20.08
C ILE A 56 8.34 9.05 -20.74
N PRO A 57 8.70 8.16 -21.69
CA PRO A 57 7.74 7.24 -22.29
C PRO A 57 7.32 6.11 -21.33
N ALA A 58 6.25 5.40 -21.66
CA ALA A 58 5.79 4.24 -20.88
C ALA A 58 6.79 3.08 -20.99
N MET A 59 7.50 2.77 -19.90
CA MET A 59 8.64 1.85 -19.90
C MET A 59 8.68 1.00 -18.62
N PRO A 60 9.63 0.05 -18.47
CA PRO A 60 9.79 -0.66 -17.21
C PRO A 60 9.95 0.32 -16.04
N LEU A 61 9.24 0.06 -14.94
CA LEU A 61 9.10 1.04 -13.88
C LEU A 61 10.44 1.44 -13.24
N ALA A 62 11.37 0.49 -13.12
CA ALA A 62 12.72 0.74 -12.62
C ALA A 62 13.48 1.77 -13.48
N ASP A 63 13.45 1.62 -14.80
CA ASP A 63 14.14 2.52 -15.74
C ASP A 63 13.51 3.93 -15.72
N ALA A 64 12.18 3.98 -15.62
CA ALA A 64 11.42 5.23 -15.54
C ALA A 64 11.79 6.03 -14.28
N LEU A 65 11.86 5.36 -13.12
CA LEU A 65 12.25 5.97 -11.85
C LEU A 65 13.70 6.45 -11.88
N HIS A 66 14.60 5.72 -12.55
CA HIS A 66 15.98 6.16 -12.72
C HIS A 66 16.05 7.47 -13.52
N ARG A 67 15.34 7.56 -14.66
CA ARG A 67 15.25 8.82 -15.46
C ARG A 67 14.64 9.97 -14.66
N TYR A 68 13.59 9.70 -13.89
CA TYR A 68 12.97 10.70 -13.01
C TYR A 68 13.93 11.20 -11.94
N ALA A 69 14.67 10.30 -11.28
CA ALA A 69 15.66 10.64 -10.26
C ALA A 69 16.81 11.48 -10.85
N SER A 70 17.25 11.19 -12.08
CA SER A 70 18.25 12.01 -12.78
C SER A 70 17.78 13.43 -13.06
N LEU A 71 16.51 13.63 -13.41
CA LEU A 71 15.93 14.94 -13.72
C LEU A 71 15.67 15.78 -12.46
N THR A 72 15.10 15.16 -11.44
CA THR A 72 14.64 15.86 -10.22
C THR A 72 15.66 15.87 -9.09
N ARG A 73 16.74 15.08 -9.21
CA ARG A 73 17.73 14.79 -8.16
C ARG A 73 17.13 14.25 -6.85
N ARG A 74 15.93 13.65 -6.93
CA ARG A 74 15.26 13.01 -5.79
C ARG A 74 15.61 11.54 -5.73
N ALA A 75 15.96 11.07 -4.53
CA ALA A 75 16.34 9.68 -4.31
C ALA A 75 15.10 8.81 -4.05
N ALA A 76 14.94 7.76 -4.85
CA ALA A 76 13.89 6.77 -4.66
C ALA A 76 14.43 5.64 -3.78
N LEU A 77 13.89 5.47 -2.58
CA LEU A 77 14.16 4.30 -1.74
C LEU A 77 13.21 3.17 -2.16
N VAL A 78 13.66 2.36 -3.11
CA VAL A 78 12.84 1.35 -3.76
C VAL A 78 13.52 -0.01 -3.64
N ARG A 79 12.77 -1.00 -3.15
CA ARG A 79 13.18 -2.41 -3.17
C ARG A 79 12.91 -3.00 -4.55
N SER A 80 13.87 -3.73 -5.10
CA SER A 80 13.83 -4.29 -6.46
C SER A 80 12.56 -5.11 -6.74
N GLU A 81 12.08 -5.84 -5.73
CA GLU A 81 10.88 -6.69 -5.80
C GLU A 81 9.59 -5.87 -5.94
N THR A 82 9.60 -4.61 -5.50
CA THR A 82 8.43 -3.74 -5.55
C THR A 82 8.14 -3.24 -6.97
N VAL A 83 9.19 -3.09 -7.78
CA VAL A 83 9.13 -2.59 -9.16
C VAL A 83 9.26 -3.67 -10.24
N ALA A 84 9.67 -4.89 -9.86
CA ALA A 84 9.82 -6.02 -10.78
C ALA A 84 8.52 -6.33 -11.51
N GLY A 85 8.59 -6.46 -12.84
CA GLY A 85 7.44 -6.77 -13.71
C GLY A 85 6.40 -5.65 -13.87
N ARG A 86 6.60 -4.48 -13.25
CA ARG A 86 5.69 -3.32 -13.38
C ARG A 86 6.15 -2.36 -14.48
N ARG A 87 5.20 -1.61 -15.03
CA ARG A 87 5.44 -0.58 -16.05
C ARG A 87 4.97 0.78 -15.55
N SER A 88 5.68 1.83 -15.95
CA SER A 88 5.27 3.22 -15.75
C SER A 88 4.29 3.68 -16.84
N SER A 89 3.52 4.72 -16.54
CA SER A 89 2.80 5.50 -17.54
C SER A 89 3.73 6.53 -18.20
N ALA A 90 3.36 6.98 -19.40
CA ALA A 90 4.08 8.07 -20.06
C ALA A 90 3.76 9.41 -19.38
N VAL A 91 4.80 10.22 -19.16
CA VAL A 91 4.67 11.59 -18.62
C VAL A 91 5.33 12.54 -19.59
N LYS A 92 4.54 13.45 -20.17
CA LYS A 92 5.01 14.51 -21.06
C LYS A 92 4.41 15.84 -20.65
N GLY A 93 5.24 16.86 -20.50
CA GLY A 93 4.82 18.21 -20.15
C GLY A 93 5.50 18.76 -18.89
N ARG A 94 5.06 19.94 -18.46
CA ARG A 94 5.61 20.65 -17.31
C ARG A 94 4.79 20.33 -16.06
N TYR A 95 5.44 19.71 -15.07
CA TYR A 95 4.81 19.30 -13.82
C TYR A 95 5.75 19.57 -12.66
N THR A 96 5.22 19.69 -11.44
CA THR A 96 6.07 19.64 -10.25
C THR A 96 6.70 18.26 -10.12
N SER A 97 7.75 18.13 -9.30
CA SER A 97 8.37 16.82 -9.07
C SER A 97 7.35 15.80 -8.53
N ASP A 98 6.53 16.17 -7.54
CA ASP A 98 5.49 15.29 -6.99
C ASP A 98 4.40 14.93 -8.02
N GLU A 99 3.94 15.90 -8.81
CA GLU A 99 2.93 15.66 -9.86
C GLU A 99 3.49 14.76 -10.97
N GLY A 100 4.73 14.99 -11.39
CA GLY A 100 5.42 14.18 -12.39
C GLY A 100 5.57 12.74 -11.92
N LEU A 101 5.95 12.55 -10.65
CA LEU A 101 6.07 11.22 -10.04
C LEU A 101 4.72 10.50 -9.93
N ALA A 102 3.68 11.20 -9.46
CA ALA A 102 2.33 10.63 -9.37
C ALA A 102 1.81 10.17 -10.74
N ARG A 103 2.05 10.96 -11.79
CA ARG A 103 1.69 10.60 -13.18
C ARG A 103 2.52 9.43 -13.71
N LEU A 104 3.81 9.36 -13.36
CA LEU A 104 4.69 8.28 -13.76
C LEU A 104 4.24 6.93 -13.17
N LEU A 105 3.81 6.96 -11.91
CA LEU A 105 3.32 5.81 -11.16
C LEU A 105 1.86 5.45 -11.47
N ALA A 106 1.12 6.29 -12.18
CA ALA A 106 -0.26 6.03 -12.54
C ALA A 106 -0.38 4.68 -13.28
N GLY A 107 -1.32 3.83 -12.85
CA GLY A 107 -1.53 2.50 -13.42
C GLY A 107 -0.53 1.42 -12.95
N SER A 108 0.53 1.77 -12.21
CA SER A 108 1.48 0.80 -11.64
C SER A 108 0.98 0.16 -10.34
N GLY A 109 -0.07 0.72 -9.74
CA GLY A 109 -0.62 0.30 -8.43
C GLY A 109 0.23 0.73 -7.24
N LEU A 110 1.19 1.63 -7.46
CA LEU A 110 2.06 2.20 -6.43
C LEU A 110 1.83 3.71 -6.33
N GLU A 111 2.03 4.25 -5.12
CA GLU A 111 2.10 5.67 -4.82
C GLU A 111 3.45 5.98 -4.16
N ALA A 112 3.94 7.20 -4.36
CA ALA A 112 5.12 7.70 -3.68
C ALA A 112 4.69 8.38 -2.37
N GLU A 113 5.33 8.00 -1.27
CA GLU A 113 5.19 8.67 0.02
C GLU A 113 6.50 9.35 0.38
N SER A 114 6.42 10.65 0.67
CA SER A 114 7.55 11.43 1.15
C SER A 114 7.87 11.06 2.60
N ILE A 115 9.15 10.94 2.91
CA ILE A 115 9.61 10.63 4.27
C ILE A 115 9.72 11.95 5.04
N ALA A 116 8.83 12.16 6.02
CA ALA A 116 8.83 13.38 6.83
C ALA A 116 10.12 13.54 7.66
N ASP A 117 10.67 12.43 8.17
CA ASP A 117 11.87 12.39 9.02
C ASP A 117 13.15 11.92 8.26
N GLY A 118 13.15 12.00 6.93
CA GLY A 118 14.26 11.54 6.07
C GLY A 118 15.03 12.68 5.41
N PRO A 119 16.04 12.37 4.57
CA PRO A 119 16.59 13.35 3.64
C PRO A 119 15.42 13.94 2.87
N ALA A 120 15.29 15.25 2.88
CA ALA A 120 14.05 15.91 2.49
C ALA A 120 13.71 15.74 0.98
N ASP A 121 14.61 15.11 0.20
CA ASP A 121 14.46 14.74 -1.20
C ASP A 121 14.18 13.23 -1.44
N ALA A 122 13.95 12.44 -0.40
CA ALA A 122 13.73 10.99 -0.49
C ALA A 122 12.24 10.60 -0.43
N PHE A 123 11.86 9.61 -1.22
CA PHE A 123 10.53 9.01 -1.20
C PHE A 123 10.60 7.48 -1.21
N VAL A 124 9.56 6.85 -0.66
CA VAL A 124 9.36 5.40 -0.72
C VAL A 124 8.15 5.09 -1.60
N LEU A 125 8.21 3.98 -2.32
CA LEU A 125 7.04 3.48 -3.05
C LEU A 125 6.23 2.55 -2.16
N LYS A 126 4.94 2.85 -2.00
CA LYS A 126 3.98 1.99 -1.30
C LYS A 126 2.84 1.60 -2.23
N PRO A 127 2.15 0.47 -2.00
CA PRO A 127 0.91 0.18 -2.69
C PRO A 127 -0.15 1.24 -2.38
N VAL A 128 -0.96 1.62 -3.36
CA VAL A 128 -2.04 2.61 -3.18
C VAL A 128 -3.06 2.08 -2.18
N GLN A 129 -3.03 2.54 -0.93
CA GLN A 129 -3.93 2.05 0.13
C GLN A 129 -5.33 2.71 0.08
N GLY A 130 -5.44 3.91 -0.49
CA GLY A 130 -6.73 4.61 -0.64
C GLY A 130 -7.75 3.84 -1.47
N LEU A 131 -7.29 3.01 -2.42
CA LEU A 131 -8.16 2.11 -3.18
C LEU A 131 -8.70 0.97 -2.33
N ALA A 132 -7.90 0.43 -1.40
CA ALA A 132 -8.35 -0.64 -0.50
C ALA A 132 -9.39 -0.12 0.51
N TRP A 133 -9.20 1.07 1.08
CA TRP A 133 -10.16 1.66 2.02
C TRP A 133 -11.48 2.06 1.34
N SER A 134 -11.40 2.67 0.16
CA SER A 134 -12.59 3.01 -0.62
C SER A 134 -13.34 1.76 -1.11
N MET A 135 -12.62 0.71 -1.48
CA MET A 135 -13.17 -0.61 -1.78
C MET A 135 -13.90 -1.20 -0.57
N ALA A 136 -13.23 -1.28 0.59
CA ALA A 136 -13.83 -1.78 1.83
C ALA A 136 -15.08 -0.98 2.23
N SER A 137 -15.02 0.35 2.14
CA SER A 137 -16.16 1.23 2.43
C SER A 137 -17.32 1.01 1.45
N ALA A 138 -17.04 0.80 0.17
CA ALA A 138 -18.07 0.54 -0.83
C ALA A 138 -18.63 -0.89 -0.75
N LEU A 139 -17.82 -1.87 -0.36
CA LEU A 139 -18.29 -3.22 -0.01
C LEU A 139 -19.19 -3.19 1.23
N ASN A 140 -18.86 -2.39 2.25
CA ASN A 140 -19.73 -2.18 3.41
C ASN A 140 -21.08 -1.54 3.00
N ARG A 141 -21.07 -0.58 2.06
CA ARG A 141 -22.32 -0.03 1.49
C ARG A 141 -23.09 -1.03 0.62
N ALA A 142 -22.42 -2.01 0.04
CA ALA A 142 -23.04 -3.09 -0.71
C ALA A 142 -23.77 -4.10 0.20
N GLY A 143 -23.74 -3.90 1.53
CA GLY A 143 -24.49 -4.71 2.49
C GLY A 143 -23.96 -6.15 2.53
N ASP A 144 -24.86 -7.11 2.39
CA ASP A 144 -24.56 -8.54 2.40
C ASP A 144 -24.11 -9.09 1.03
N TYR A 145 -24.12 -8.25 -0.02
CA TYR A 145 -23.76 -8.67 -1.37
C TYR A 145 -22.35 -9.29 -1.45
N PRO A 146 -21.28 -8.72 -0.82
CA PRO A 146 -19.96 -9.35 -0.84
C PRO A 146 -19.94 -10.74 -0.19
N ALA A 147 -20.69 -10.93 0.90
CA ALA A 147 -20.78 -12.24 1.57
C ALA A 147 -21.49 -13.28 0.69
N ARG A 148 -22.52 -12.87 -0.06
CA ARG A 148 -23.20 -13.72 -1.05
C ARG A 148 -22.28 -14.08 -2.21
N VAL A 149 -21.54 -13.11 -2.75
CA VAL A 149 -20.52 -13.37 -3.79
C VAL A 149 -19.52 -14.40 -3.28
N GLN A 150 -18.98 -14.21 -2.09
CA GLN A 150 -18.03 -15.15 -1.50
C GLN A 150 -18.64 -16.55 -1.37
N ALA A 151 -19.85 -16.68 -0.81
CA ALA A 151 -20.52 -17.97 -0.64
C ALA A 151 -20.74 -18.69 -1.99
N ARG A 152 -21.27 -18.00 -3.01
CA ARG A 152 -21.55 -18.61 -4.32
C ARG A 152 -20.29 -19.00 -5.09
N LEU A 153 -19.22 -18.21 -4.97
CA LEU A 153 -17.92 -18.58 -5.53
C LEU A 153 -17.32 -19.77 -4.78
N TRP A 154 -17.52 -19.84 -3.47
CA TRP A 154 -17.04 -20.96 -2.66
C TRP A 154 -17.77 -22.26 -3.01
N ASP A 155 -19.10 -22.24 -3.10
CA ASP A 155 -19.92 -23.39 -3.54
C ASP A 155 -19.41 -23.93 -4.89
N ALA A 156 -19.20 -23.05 -5.86
CA ALA A 156 -18.72 -23.44 -7.19
C ALA A 156 -17.32 -24.06 -7.20
N LEU A 157 -16.45 -23.67 -6.26
CA LEU A 157 -15.14 -24.31 -6.09
C LEU A 157 -15.26 -25.68 -5.40
N CYS A 158 -16.21 -25.81 -4.48
CA CYS A 158 -16.50 -27.07 -3.78
C CYS A 158 -17.17 -28.12 -4.67
N ASP A 159 -17.89 -27.72 -5.73
CA ASP A 159 -18.58 -28.62 -6.66
C ASP A 159 -17.65 -29.58 -7.42
N SER A 160 -16.33 -29.34 -7.42
CA SER A 160 -15.36 -30.20 -8.09
C SER A 160 -14.15 -30.52 -7.21
N PRO A 161 -13.77 -31.81 -7.09
CA PRO A 161 -12.54 -32.20 -6.40
C PRO A 161 -11.27 -31.56 -6.97
N ALA A 162 -11.29 -31.18 -8.25
CA ALA A 162 -10.15 -30.53 -8.90
C ALA A 162 -9.92 -29.10 -8.41
N THR A 163 -10.96 -28.42 -7.93
CA THR A 163 -10.95 -27.01 -7.51
C THR A 163 -11.26 -26.81 -6.04
N MET A 164 -11.47 -27.89 -5.30
CA MET A 164 -11.81 -27.84 -3.89
C MET A 164 -10.68 -27.16 -3.10
N PRO A 165 -10.97 -26.07 -2.35
CA PRO A 165 -9.98 -25.40 -1.52
C PRO A 165 -9.35 -26.37 -0.52
N GLY A 166 -8.05 -26.23 -0.30
CA GLY A 166 -7.26 -27.23 0.42
C GLY A 166 -5.84 -26.74 0.64
N ALA A 167 -4.86 -27.40 0.04
CA ALA A 167 -3.45 -27.08 0.27
C ALA A 167 -2.89 -25.93 -0.60
N TYR A 168 -3.72 -25.29 -1.43
CA TYR A 168 -3.24 -24.28 -2.37
C TYR A 168 -3.72 -22.88 -2.01
N ARG A 169 -2.91 -21.90 -2.41
CA ARG A 169 -3.26 -20.48 -2.42
C ARG A 169 -3.54 -20.06 -3.85
N ALA A 170 -4.51 -19.17 -4.04
CA ALA A 170 -4.76 -18.58 -5.35
C ALA A 170 -5.24 -17.14 -5.19
N LEU A 171 -4.83 -16.26 -6.10
CA LEU A 171 -5.34 -14.90 -6.16
C LEU A 171 -6.05 -14.69 -7.50
N LEU A 172 -7.33 -14.38 -7.44
CA LEU A 172 -8.19 -14.24 -8.61
C LEU A 172 -8.75 -12.83 -8.69
N ARG A 173 -8.93 -12.35 -9.91
CA ARG A 173 -9.61 -11.09 -10.21
C ARG A 173 -10.70 -11.34 -11.25
N PHE A 174 -11.90 -10.80 -11.03
CA PHE A 174 -13.04 -11.02 -11.91
C PHE A 174 -14.00 -9.82 -11.88
N ARG A 175 -14.96 -9.82 -12.80
CA ARG A 175 -16.06 -8.84 -12.86
C ARG A 175 -17.40 -9.55 -12.75
N ILE A 176 -18.39 -8.85 -12.22
CA ILE A 176 -19.79 -9.27 -12.21
C ILE A 176 -20.56 -8.27 -13.07
N ASP A 177 -21.21 -8.74 -14.13
CA ASP A 177 -21.98 -7.86 -15.01
C ASP A 177 -23.34 -7.45 -14.41
N GLY A 178 -24.07 -6.58 -15.10
CA GLY A 178 -25.41 -6.13 -14.67
C GLY A 178 -26.49 -7.23 -14.68
N GLN A 179 -26.17 -8.44 -15.17
CA GLN A 179 -27.02 -9.62 -15.09
C GLN A 179 -26.57 -10.59 -13.98
N GLY A 180 -25.57 -10.22 -13.19
CA GLY A 180 -25.01 -11.06 -12.14
C GLY A 180 -24.08 -12.16 -12.65
N ARG A 181 -23.63 -12.14 -13.91
CA ARG A 181 -22.72 -13.18 -14.43
C ARG A 181 -21.29 -12.84 -14.07
N VAL A 182 -20.57 -13.83 -13.55
CA VAL A 182 -19.13 -13.72 -13.29
C VAL A 182 -18.37 -13.89 -14.60
N GLY A 183 -17.49 -12.95 -14.91
CA GLY A 183 -16.71 -12.93 -16.16
C GLY A 183 -15.36 -12.25 -15.98
N ALA A 184 -14.59 -12.20 -17.08
CA ALA A 184 -13.23 -11.63 -17.10
C ALA A 184 -12.32 -12.21 -15.98
N VAL A 185 -12.43 -13.51 -15.72
CA VAL A 185 -11.70 -14.20 -14.65
C VAL A 185 -10.22 -14.29 -15.01
N GLN A 186 -9.38 -13.72 -14.16
CA GLN A 186 -7.94 -13.70 -14.27
C GLN A 186 -7.32 -14.31 -13.01
N LEU A 187 -6.40 -15.24 -13.20
CA LEU A 187 -5.61 -15.81 -12.12
C LEU A 187 -4.33 -14.98 -12.00
N LEU A 188 -4.27 -14.13 -10.97
CA LEU A 188 -3.12 -13.27 -10.68
C LEU A 188 -1.98 -14.06 -10.03
N GLU A 189 -2.33 -15.12 -9.30
CA GLU A 189 -1.39 -16.05 -8.68
C GLU A 189 -1.86 -17.49 -8.90
N SER A 190 -0.97 -18.32 -9.47
CA SER A 190 -1.23 -19.72 -9.80
C SER A 190 -1.41 -20.56 -8.52
N THR A 191 -2.22 -21.62 -8.62
CA THR A 191 -2.39 -22.63 -7.57
C THR A 191 -1.18 -23.56 -7.44
N GLY A 192 -0.21 -23.47 -8.35
CA GLY A 192 0.91 -24.39 -8.50
C GLY A 192 0.62 -25.59 -9.41
N ASP A 193 -0.62 -25.74 -9.90
CA ASP A 193 -1.03 -26.81 -10.81
C ASP A 193 -1.81 -26.22 -12.00
N ALA A 194 -1.32 -26.45 -13.21
CA ALA A 194 -1.90 -25.88 -14.43
C ALA A 194 -3.29 -26.46 -14.80
N VAL A 195 -3.58 -27.70 -14.41
CA VAL A 195 -4.89 -28.34 -14.60
C VAL A 195 -5.89 -27.69 -13.64
N ARG A 196 -5.52 -27.54 -12.37
CA ARG A 196 -6.31 -26.85 -11.35
C ARG A 196 -6.56 -25.39 -11.74
N ASP A 197 -5.54 -24.68 -12.20
CA ASP A 197 -5.66 -23.28 -12.63
C ASP A 197 -6.72 -23.08 -13.72
N ARG A 198 -6.76 -23.99 -14.70
CA ARG A 198 -7.80 -23.98 -15.74
C ARG A 198 -9.17 -24.30 -15.15
N ALA A 199 -9.26 -25.34 -14.33
CA ALA A 199 -10.50 -25.76 -13.70
C ALA A 199 -11.10 -24.64 -12.82
N VAL A 200 -10.28 -23.94 -12.02
CA VAL A 200 -10.69 -22.82 -11.19
C VAL A 200 -11.24 -21.68 -12.05
N ARG A 201 -10.52 -21.27 -13.11
CA ARG A 201 -11.02 -20.21 -14.01
C ARG A 201 -12.35 -20.58 -14.67
N SER A 202 -12.50 -21.83 -15.08
CA SER A 202 -13.73 -22.35 -15.66
C SER A 202 -14.88 -22.38 -14.65
N ALA A 203 -14.66 -22.92 -13.44
CA ALA A 203 -15.67 -23.00 -12.39
C ALA A 203 -16.20 -21.62 -12.02
N ILE A 204 -15.30 -20.67 -11.74
CA ILE A 204 -15.66 -19.29 -11.38
C ILE A 204 -16.36 -18.58 -12.53
N GLY A 205 -15.94 -18.79 -13.78
CA GLY A 205 -16.56 -18.16 -14.96
C GLY A 205 -17.97 -18.68 -15.28
N LEU A 206 -18.39 -19.79 -14.67
CA LEU A 206 -19.75 -20.33 -14.80
C LEU A 206 -20.72 -19.79 -13.73
N VAL A 207 -20.20 -19.11 -12.70
CA VAL A 207 -21.02 -18.62 -11.59
C VAL A 207 -21.97 -17.52 -12.03
N ARG A 208 -23.20 -17.61 -11.54
CA ARG A 208 -24.25 -16.61 -11.70
C ARG A 208 -24.78 -16.22 -10.33
N MET A 209 -24.74 -14.92 -10.05
CA MET A 209 -25.35 -14.32 -8.87
C MET A 209 -26.86 -14.27 -9.04
N GLU A 210 -27.62 -14.52 -7.96
CA GLU A 210 -29.09 -14.35 -8.00
C GLU A 210 -29.50 -12.88 -8.19
N MET A 211 -28.61 -11.95 -7.86
CA MET A 211 -28.85 -10.52 -7.92
C MET A 211 -27.71 -9.79 -8.65
N PRO A 212 -28.01 -8.72 -9.40
CA PRO A 212 -26.99 -7.86 -9.98
C PRO A 212 -26.18 -7.13 -8.90
N PRO A 213 -24.94 -6.72 -9.20
CA PRO A 213 -24.13 -5.95 -8.26
C PRO A 213 -24.77 -4.59 -7.95
N PRO A 214 -24.77 -4.15 -6.68
CA PRO A 214 -25.28 -2.82 -6.31
C PRO A 214 -24.61 -1.69 -7.10
N SER A 215 -25.37 -0.63 -7.36
CA SER A 215 -24.86 0.56 -8.05
C SER A 215 -23.72 1.20 -7.25
N GLY A 216 -22.59 1.48 -7.91
CA GLY A 216 -21.40 2.04 -7.26
C GLY A 216 -20.53 1.00 -6.54
N MET A 217 -20.84 -0.29 -6.66
CA MET A 217 -19.93 -1.34 -6.20
C MET A 217 -18.64 -1.31 -7.04
N PRO A 218 -17.47 -1.15 -6.40
CA PRO A 218 -16.19 -1.10 -7.08
C PRO A 218 -15.85 -2.45 -7.73
N GLN A 219 -15.39 -2.38 -8.98
CA GLN A 219 -15.02 -3.53 -9.78
C GLN A 219 -13.73 -3.24 -10.54
N PRO A 220 -12.90 -4.24 -10.89
CA PRO A 220 -13.09 -5.68 -10.66
C PRO A 220 -12.90 -6.09 -9.18
N LEU A 221 -13.54 -7.19 -8.78
CA LEU A 221 -13.33 -7.79 -7.47
C LEU A 221 -12.06 -8.64 -7.49
N THR A 222 -11.37 -8.69 -6.34
CA THR A 222 -10.23 -9.57 -6.12
C THR A 222 -10.53 -10.51 -4.97
N MET A 223 -10.35 -11.81 -5.17
CA MET A 223 -10.58 -12.85 -4.18
C MET A 223 -9.30 -13.65 -3.98
N ILE A 224 -9.01 -13.94 -2.71
CA ILE A 224 -7.93 -14.85 -2.33
C ILE A 224 -8.53 -16.16 -1.83
N VAL A 225 -8.03 -17.27 -2.36
CA VAL A 225 -8.22 -18.59 -1.77
C VAL A 225 -7.00 -18.87 -0.93
N LEU A 226 -7.21 -19.12 0.36
CA LEU A 226 -6.15 -19.46 1.29
C LEU A 226 -6.08 -20.98 1.43
N PRO A 227 -4.88 -21.52 1.71
CA PRO A 227 -4.78 -22.88 2.17
C PRO A 227 -5.58 -23.06 3.47
N ASN A 228 -6.22 -24.22 3.64
CA ASN A 228 -6.86 -24.55 4.90
C ASN A 228 -5.79 -24.69 5.99
N ASP A 229 -6.03 -24.12 7.16
CA ASP A 229 -5.16 -24.33 8.30
C ASP A 229 -5.25 -25.80 8.74
N PRO A 230 -4.13 -26.56 8.77
CA PRO A 230 -4.15 -27.95 9.20
C PRO A 230 -4.55 -28.12 10.69
N GLY A 231 -4.59 -27.02 11.45
CA GLY A 231 -5.03 -26.97 12.85
C GLY A 231 -6.44 -26.42 13.06
N ASP A 232 -7.16 -25.99 12.02
CA ASP A 232 -8.54 -25.48 12.14
C ASP A 232 -9.57 -26.54 11.69
N PRO A 233 -10.25 -27.22 12.62
CA PRO A 233 -11.31 -28.16 12.31
C PRO A 233 -12.59 -27.48 11.75
N ALA A 234 -12.60 -26.16 11.54
CA ALA A 234 -13.64 -25.46 10.80
C ALA A 234 -13.29 -25.25 9.32
N GLY A 235 -12.00 -25.25 8.93
CA GLY A 235 -11.56 -24.96 7.56
C GLY A 235 -12.09 -25.95 6.51
N TRP A 236 -12.32 -27.21 6.89
CA TRP A 236 -12.89 -28.24 6.01
C TRP A 236 -14.43 -28.22 5.93
N ARG A 237 -15.12 -27.43 6.76
CA ARG A 237 -16.59 -27.40 6.83
C ARG A 237 -17.25 -26.58 5.72
N HIS A 238 -16.47 -25.85 4.94
CA HIS A 238 -17.01 -24.96 3.91
C HIS A 238 -17.32 -25.67 2.58
N CYS A 239 -16.68 -26.81 2.30
CA CYS A 239 -17.16 -27.76 1.30
C CYS A 239 -17.78 -28.92 2.08
N GLY A 240 -19.10 -28.90 2.27
CA GLY A 240 -19.80 -29.97 2.96
C GLY A 240 -19.40 -31.32 2.36
N ALA A 241 -18.98 -32.26 3.21
CA ALA A 241 -18.84 -33.65 2.81
C ALA A 241 -20.21 -34.17 2.31
N PRO A 242 -20.23 -35.05 1.29
CA PRO A 242 -21.47 -35.63 0.77
C PRO A 242 -22.29 -36.36 1.83
#